data_AF-A0A7Y5R1J0-F1
#
_entry.id   AF-A0A7Y5R1J0-F1
#
_cell.length_a   1.000
_cell.length_b   1.000
_cell.length_c   1.000
_cell.angle_alpha   90.00
_cell.angle_beta   90.00
_cell.angle_gamma   90.00
#
_symmetry.space_group_name_H-M   'P 1'
#
loop_
_entity.id
_entity.type
_entity.pdbx_description
1 polymer ?
#
loop_
_entity_poly.entity_id
_entity_poly.type
_entity_poly.pdbx_seq_one_letter_code
_entity_poly.pdbx_strand_id
1 'polypeptide(L)'
;MSSRSLALVAAIIASASCTDLPSDPKAPFAVEFRRAPSPSVVSGDSLRDSLGVVAPLRAVVFNAKGDTIKGAAVKYRLVPINKDSVAPAKIDSVSGHVTADTTRAFANRSFRVYAEAGGIQTLPETLYVTRRPDALVKVDSVVTLRLSFLPSDSLPNSPAVSVRLRHITDGLAGDTVVPHYEVRFRITSPASAATDTSYVMLTGGDRRRSEVDTTDASGLASREVRVRRALFPLARSTGPADSVAYDSIHVEARAYYRNGQIAGSPASLLVIVTARKTAGP
;
A
#
# COMPACT_ATOMS: atom_id res chain seq x y z
N MET A 1 25.01 50.01 67.63
CA MET A 1 25.04 50.10 66.15
C MET A 1 25.02 48.70 65.57
N SER A 2 24.11 48.46 64.62
CA SER A 2 24.03 47.34 63.66
C SER A 2 22.69 46.59 63.74
N SER A 3 21.68 47.19 63.11
CA SER A 3 20.42 46.54 62.76
C SER A 3 20.63 45.75 61.46
N ARG A 4 20.43 44.44 61.48
CA ARG A 4 20.48 43.58 60.29
C ARG A 4 19.06 43.48 59.69
N SER A 5 18.88 44.08 58.53
CA SER A 5 17.66 44.01 57.72
C SER A 5 17.44 42.60 57.16
N LEU A 6 16.25 42.03 57.42
CA LEU A 6 15.73 40.85 56.73
C LEU A 6 15.18 41.29 55.36
N ALA A 7 15.75 40.79 54.26
CA ALA A 7 15.19 40.91 52.93
C ALA A 7 14.37 39.64 52.61
N LEU A 8 13.05 39.78 52.56
CA LEU A 8 12.12 38.73 52.14
C LEU A 8 12.04 38.75 50.60
N VAL A 9 12.64 37.77 49.94
CA VAL A 9 12.48 37.57 48.49
C VAL A 9 11.19 36.78 48.26
N ALA A 10 10.15 37.47 47.79
CA ALA A 10 8.92 36.82 47.33
C ALA A 10 9.15 36.20 45.94
N ALA A 11 9.21 34.88 45.87
CA ALA A 11 9.23 34.14 44.63
C ALA A 11 7.82 34.13 44.02
N ILE A 12 7.61 34.94 42.98
CA ILE A 12 6.43 34.85 42.11
C ILE A 12 6.62 33.59 41.26
N ILE A 13 5.99 32.49 41.67
CA ILE A 13 5.83 31.32 40.81
C ILE A 13 4.78 31.71 39.77
N ALA A 14 5.23 32.06 38.57
CA ALA A 14 4.36 32.13 37.41
C ALA A 14 3.80 30.73 37.15
N SER A 15 2.52 30.54 37.50
CA SER A 15 1.72 29.41 37.05
C SER A 15 1.65 29.48 35.53
N ALA A 16 2.55 28.74 34.87
CA ALA A 16 2.37 28.37 33.47
C ALA A 16 1.08 27.53 33.43
N SER A 17 -0.04 28.19 33.15
CA SER A 17 -1.30 27.53 32.87
C SER A 17 -1.05 26.56 31.73
N CYS A 18 -1.08 25.27 32.04
CA CYS A 18 -1.46 24.27 31.05
C CYS A 18 -2.85 24.69 30.58
N THR A 19 -2.91 25.44 29.48
CA THR A 19 -4.15 25.97 28.93
C THR A 19 -5.11 24.82 28.69
N ASP A 20 -6.33 25.00 29.17
CA ASP A 20 -7.43 24.03 29.17
C ASP A 20 -7.43 23.17 27.92
N LEU A 21 -7.37 21.85 28.11
CA LEU A 21 -7.73 20.91 27.06
C LEU A 21 -9.14 21.29 26.59
N PRO A 22 -9.36 21.53 25.28
CA PRO A 22 -10.68 21.88 24.77
C PRO A 22 -11.70 20.82 25.19
N SER A 23 -12.55 21.15 26.16
CA SER A 23 -13.62 20.28 26.65
C SER A 23 -14.87 20.36 25.77
N ASP A 24 -14.87 21.28 24.78
CA ASP A 24 -15.94 21.40 23.80
C ASP A 24 -16.00 20.13 22.93
N PRO A 25 -17.11 19.38 22.97
CA PRO A 25 -17.28 18.16 22.18
C PRO A 25 -17.25 18.39 20.66
N LYS A 26 -17.34 19.64 20.20
CA LYS A 26 -17.25 20.04 18.79
C LYS A 26 -15.90 20.63 18.40
N ALA A 27 -15.00 20.88 19.35
CA ALA A 27 -13.67 21.39 19.06
C ALA A 27 -12.76 20.27 18.51
N PRO A 28 -12.11 20.47 17.34
CA PRO A 28 -11.08 19.56 16.85
C PRO A 28 -9.96 19.39 17.88
N PHE A 29 -9.66 18.15 18.23
CA PHE A 29 -8.55 17.77 19.11
C PHE A 29 -7.51 16.93 18.37
N ALA A 30 -7.94 16.11 17.42
CA ALA A 30 -7.07 15.36 16.53
C ALA A 30 -7.65 15.30 15.12
N VAL A 31 -6.76 15.20 14.14
CA VAL A 31 -7.12 14.98 12.73
C VAL A 31 -6.31 13.79 12.25
N GLU A 32 -6.97 12.83 11.63
CA GLU A 32 -6.34 11.66 11.03
C GLU A 32 -6.61 11.64 9.53
N PHE A 33 -5.56 11.41 8.77
CA PHE A 33 -5.66 11.19 7.34
C PHE A 33 -6.02 9.72 7.11
N ARG A 34 -7.16 9.43 6.48
CA ARG A 34 -7.41 8.08 5.99
C ARG A 34 -6.44 7.83 4.85
N ARG A 35 -5.81 6.66 4.86
CA ARG A 35 -4.91 6.20 3.80
C ARG A 35 -5.45 6.60 2.43
N ALA A 36 -4.58 7.17 1.59
CA ALA A 36 -4.96 7.57 0.25
C ALA A 36 -5.56 6.39 -0.54
N PRO A 37 -6.55 6.65 -1.43
CA PRO A 37 -7.18 5.61 -2.24
C PRO A 37 -6.23 4.83 -3.15
N SER A 38 -5.10 5.44 -3.52
CA SER A 38 -4.02 4.88 -4.33
C SER A 38 -2.71 5.61 -3.97
N PRO A 39 -1.55 4.94 -4.08
CA PRO A 39 -0.24 5.59 -3.89
C PRO A 39 0.09 6.65 -4.95
N SER A 40 -0.59 6.64 -6.09
CA SER A 40 -0.29 7.58 -7.19
C SER A 40 -1.53 8.07 -7.94
N VAL A 41 -1.33 9.20 -8.62
CA VAL A 41 -2.25 9.80 -9.59
C VAL A 41 -1.60 9.78 -10.98
N VAL A 42 -2.37 9.39 -12.00
CA VAL A 42 -1.88 9.35 -13.38
C VAL A 42 -1.76 10.79 -13.92
N SER A 43 -0.65 11.11 -14.58
CA SER A 43 -0.42 12.42 -15.21
C SER A 43 -1.60 12.82 -16.11
N GLY A 44 -2.15 14.02 -15.88
CA GLY A 44 -3.33 14.51 -16.59
C GLY A 44 -4.68 13.91 -16.15
N ASP A 45 -4.72 13.12 -15.07
CA ASP A 45 -5.94 12.50 -14.55
C ASP A 45 -6.12 12.85 -13.05
N SER A 46 -7.26 12.42 -12.48
CA SER A 46 -7.55 12.53 -11.07
C SER A 46 -7.09 11.31 -10.28
N LEU A 47 -6.85 11.49 -8.99
CA LEU A 47 -6.59 10.38 -8.07
C LEU A 47 -7.78 9.42 -8.08
N ARG A 48 -7.44 8.14 -8.25
CA ARG A 48 -8.41 7.04 -8.35
C ARG A 48 -8.13 6.04 -7.26
N ASP A 49 -9.16 5.28 -6.90
CA ASP A 49 -8.99 4.10 -6.08
C ASP A 49 -8.42 2.93 -6.91
N SER A 50 -8.13 1.86 -6.20
CA SER A 50 -7.75 0.55 -6.72
C SER A 50 -8.69 -0.10 -7.77
N LEU A 51 -9.92 0.40 -7.94
CA LEU A 51 -10.87 -0.05 -8.96
C LEU A 51 -10.89 0.89 -10.18
N GLY A 52 -10.06 1.94 -10.16
CA GLY A 52 -9.97 2.93 -11.22
C GLY A 52 -11.06 4.01 -11.15
N VAL A 53 -11.81 4.09 -10.05
CA VAL A 53 -12.86 5.10 -9.81
C VAL A 53 -12.24 6.35 -9.20
N VAL A 54 -12.65 7.55 -9.63
CA VAL A 54 -12.13 8.80 -9.03
C VAL A 54 -12.48 8.83 -7.55
N ALA A 55 -11.46 8.94 -6.71
CA ALA A 55 -11.60 8.87 -5.26
C ALA A 55 -10.79 10.01 -4.61
N PRO A 56 -11.46 10.91 -3.86
CA PRO A 56 -10.79 11.98 -3.14
C PRO A 56 -10.09 11.46 -1.89
N LEU A 57 -9.19 12.29 -1.38
CA LEU A 57 -8.60 12.13 -0.06
C LEU A 57 -9.66 12.36 1.02
N ARG A 58 -9.47 11.70 2.17
CA ARG A 58 -10.42 11.74 3.29
C ARG A 58 -9.67 11.86 4.60
N ALA A 59 -10.10 12.80 5.44
CA ALA A 59 -9.64 12.91 6.82
C ALA A 59 -10.82 12.78 7.78
N VAL A 60 -10.54 12.31 8.99
CA VAL A 60 -11.48 12.21 10.10
C VAL A 60 -10.99 13.12 11.21
N VAL A 61 -11.91 13.89 11.80
CA VAL A 61 -11.62 14.80 12.90
C VAL A 61 -12.23 14.24 14.17
N PHE A 62 -11.47 14.27 15.27
CA PHE A 62 -11.88 13.76 16.56
C PHE A 62 -11.86 14.86 17.61
N ASN A 63 -12.77 14.78 18.59
CA ASN A 63 -12.76 15.62 19.77
C ASN A 63 -11.87 15.03 20.89
N ALA A 64 -11.77 15.72 22.02
CA ALA A 64 -10.94 15.29 23.15
C ALA A 64 -11.38 13.96 23.81
N LYS A 65 -12.60 13.48 23.53
CA LYS A 65 -13.11 12.19 23.99
C LYS A 65 -12.81 11.04 23.02
N GLY A 66 -12.23 11.35 21.85
CA GLY A 66 -12.01 10.39 20.78
C GLY A 66 -13.21 10.17 19.86
N ASP A 67 -14.31 10.92 20.03
CA ASP A 67 -15.47 10.81 19.15
C ASP A 67 -15.21 11.54 17.83
N THR A 68 -15.69 10.97 16.72
CA THR A 68 -15.66 11.64 15.42
C THR A 68 -16.60 12.85 15.39
N ILE A 69 -16.06 14.01 15.01
CA ILE A 69 -16.84 15.22 14.74
C ILE A 69 -17.40 15.14 13.33
N LYS A 70 -18.67 14.75 13.21
CA LYS A 70 -19.37 14.68 11.92
C LYS A 70 -19.48 16.07 11.28
N GLY A 71 -19.15 16.16 9.99
CA GLY A 71 -19.24 17.42 9.24
C GLY A 71 -18.18 18.46 9.60
N ALA A 72 -17.10 18.07 10.29
CA ALA A 72 -15.98 18.97 10.56
C ALA A 72 -15.44 19.59 9.27
N ALA A 73 -15.15 20.89 9.31
CA ALA A 73 -14.56 21.61 8.19
C ALA A 73 -13.09 21.22 8.04
N VAL A 74 -12.81 20.30 7.12
CA VAL A 74 -11.46 19.84 6.77
C VAL A 74 -10.96 20.60 5.56
N LYS A 75 -9.72 21.08 5.61
CA LYS A 75 -9.00 21.63 4.46
C LYS A 75 -7.86 20.71 4.06
N TYR A 76 -7.77 20.40 2.77
CA TYR A 76 -6.67 19.62 2.21
C TYR A 76 -5.65 20.55 1.56
N ARG A 77 -4.37 20.23 1.74
CA ARG A 77 -3.26 20.98 1.16
C ARG A 77 -2.27 20.04 0.51
N LEU A 78 -1.62 20.55 -0.52
CA LEU A 78 -0.56 19.88 -1.25
C LEU A 78 0.71 20.71 -1.13
N VAL A 79 1.83 20.05 -0.90
CA VAL A 79 3.15 20.67 -0.84
C VAL A 79 4.12 19.87 -1.72
N PRO A 80 4.87 20.52 -2.62
CA PRO A 80 5.98 19.89 -3.34
C PRO A 80 7.01 19.32 -2.35
N ILE A 81 7.69 18.21 -2.68
CA ILE A 81 8.74 17.68 -1.79
C ILE A 81 9.89 18.68 -1.62
N ASN A 82 10.24 19.41 -2.68
CA ASN A 82 11.28 20.43 -2.66
C ASN A 82 10.61 21.80 -2.63
N LYS A 83 11.02 22.66 -1.68
CA LYS A 83 10.40 23.97 -1.42
C LYS A 83 10.31 24.89 -2.63
N ASP A 84 11.27 24.80 -3.55
CA ASP A 84 11.37 25.64 -4.75
C ASP A 84 10.84 24.96 -6.02
N SER A 85 10.27 23.76 -5.90
CA SER A 85 9.72 23.02 -7.04
C SER A 85 8.25 23.35 -7.28
N VAL A 86 7.88 23.40 -8.56
CA VAL A 86 6.48 23.45 -8.97
C VAL A 86 5.80 22.15 -8.54
N ALA A 87 4.59 22.28 -7.97
CA ALA A 87 3.78 21.13 -7.58
C ALA A 87 3.39 20.30 -8.82
N PRO A 88 3.61 18.97 -8.83
CA PRO A 88 3.28 18.13 -9.97
C PRO A 88 1.77 17.81 -10.07
N ALA A 89 0.97 18.30 -9.11
CA ALA A 89 -0.46 18.07 -9.02
C ALA A 89 -1.14 19.24 -8.30
N LYS A 90 -2.47 19.29 -8.38
CA LYS A 90 -3.35 20.22 -7.68
C LYS A 90 -4.31 19.44 -6.79
N ILE A 91 -4.74 20.07 -5.70
CA ILE A 91 -5.76 19.52 -4.81
C ILE A 91 -6.87 20.54 -4.60
N ASP A 92 -8.12 20.11 -4.72
CA ASP A 92 -9.27 20.88 -4.28
C ASP A 92 -9.32 20.87 -2.75
N SER A 93 -9.12 22.05 -2.15
CA SER A 93 -8.93 22.17 -0.71
C SER A 93 -10.11 21.75 0.15
N VAL A 94 -11.32 21.62 -0.41
CA VAL A 94 -12.53 21.30 0.35
C VAL A 94 -12.95 19.84 0.13
N SER A 95 -13.00 19.41 -1.12
CA SER A 95 -13.45 18.07 -1.51
C SER A 95 -12.36 16.99 -1.40
N GLY A 96 -11.09 17.38 -1.40
CA GLY A 96 -9.94 16.47 -1.37
C GLY A 96 -9.64 15.82 -2.72
N HIS A 97 -10.22 16.28 -3.82
CA HIS A 97 -9.93 15.77 -5.16
C HIS A 97 -8.55 16.21 -5.62
N VAL A 98 -7.71 15.25 -6.01
CA VAL A 98 -6.36 15.50 -6.53
C VAL A 98 -6.35 15.28 -8.03
N THR A 99 -5.71 16.18 -8.78
CA THR A 99 -5.51 16.07 -10.24
C THR A 99 -4.04 16.32 -10.55
N ALA A 100 -3.40 15.40 -11.28
CA ALA A 100 -2.02 15.56 -11.70
C ALA A 100 -1.89 16.46 -12.93
N ASP A 101 -0.79 17.19 -12.98
CA ASP A 101 -0.43 17.99 -14.14
C ASP A 101 -0.01 17.09 -15.33
N THR A 102 -0.19 17.59 -16.55
CA THR A 102 0.11 16.90 -17.81
C THR A 102 1.58 17.02 -18.23
N THR A 103 2.37 17.86 -17.56
CA THR A 103 3.77 18.10 -17.91
C THR A 103 4.59 16.83 -17.75
N ARG A 104 5.20 16.37 -18.85
CA ARG A 104 5.96 15.10 -18.92
C ARG A 104 7.07 14.99 -17.87
N ALA A 105 7.69 16.11 -17.49
CA ALA A 105 8.76 16.15 -16.49
C ALA A 105 8.28 15.85 -15.05
N PHE A 106 6.97 15.91 -14.81
CA PHE A 106 6.36 15.55 -13.54
C PHE A 106 6.03 14.06 -13.44
N ALA A 107 6.11 13.29 -14.52
CA ALA A 107 6.00 11.85 -14.43
C ALA A 107 7.08 11.29 -13.48
N ASN A 108 6.66 10.45 -12.54
CA ASN A 108 7.45 9.86 -11.46
C ASN A 108 7.94 10.85 -10.39
N ARG A 109 7.39 12.07 -10.33
CA ARG A 109 7.62 13.00 -9.23
C ARG A 109 6.66 12.71 -8.08
N SER A 110 7.11 12.97 -6.87
CA SER A 110 6.31 12.86 -5.66
C SER A 110 5.91 14.24 -5.12
N PHE A 111 4.86 14.24 -4.31
CA PHE A 111 4.38 15.39 -3.56
C PHE A 111 3.78 14.93 -2.24
N ARG A 112 3.61 15.85 -1.30
CA ARG A 112 3.00 15.57 -0.01
C ARG A 112 1.63 16.19 0.07
N VAL A 113 0.71 15.50 0.73
CA VAL A 113 -0.62 16.01 1.07
C VAL A 113 -0.82 15.92 2.57
N TYR A 114 -1.56 16.85 3.14
CA TYR A 114 -2.03 16.76 4.51
C TYR A 114 -3.42 17.38 4.61
N ALA A 115 -4.13 17.02 5.68
CA ALA A 115 -5.40 17.62 6.04
C ALA A 115 -5.24 18.49 7.28
N GLU A 116 -6.09 19.51 7.37
CA GLU A 116 -6.10 20.49 8.45
C GLU A 116 -7.54 20.70 8.94
N ALA A 117 -7.75 20.74 10.25
CA ALA A 117 -9.01 21.17 10.87
C ALA A 117 -8.73 21.85 12.21
N GLY A 118 -9.34 23.01 12.45
CA GLY A 118 -9.18 23.75 13.71
C GLY A 118 -7.74 24.15 14.04
N GLY A 119 -6.88 24.35 13.03
CA GLY A 119 -5.45 24.68 13.21
C GLY A 119 -4.55 23.47 13.47
N ILE A 120 -5.11 22.26 13.55
CA ILE A 120 -4.37 21.00 13.70
C ILE A 120 -4.20 20.35 12.33
N GLN A 121 -3.02 19.76 12.09
CA GLN A 121 -2.67 19.11 10.83
C GLN A 121 -2.39 17.62 11.02
N THR A 122 -2.70 16.83 10.00
CA THR A 122 -2.27 15.43 9.95
C THR A 122 -0.78 15.33 9.66
N LEU A 123 -0.20 14.15 9.92
CA LEU A 123 1.06 13.80 9.29
C LEU A 123 0.92 13.85 7.76
N PRO A 124 1.94 14.35 7.02
CA PRO A 124 1.88 14.37 5.57
C PRO A 124 1.95 12.97 4.97
N GLU A 125 1.05 12.66 4.04
CA GLU A 125 1.11 11.46 3.19
C GLU A 125 1.79 11.80 1.87
N THR A 126 2.66 10.89 1.38
CA THR A 126 3.38 11.09 0.11
C THR A 126 2.64 10.37 -1.01
N LEU A 127 2.34 11.10 -2.08
CA LEU A 127 1.75 10.58 -3.31
C LEU A 127 2.71 10.79 -4.47
N TYR A 128 2.51 10.00 -5.52
CA TYR A 128 3.32 10.06 -6.73
C TYR A 128 2.46 10.46 -7.94
N VAL A 129 3.05 11.17 -8.88
CA VAL A 129 2.53 11.27 -10.24
C VAL A 129 3.14 10.14 -11.05
N THR A 130 2.33 9.35 -11.73
CA THR A 130 2.80 8.24 -12.56
C THR A 130 2.29 8.36 -14.00
N ARG A 131 2.82 7.52 -14.87
CA ARG A 131 2.39 7.43 -16.27
C ARG A 131 1.08 6.66 -16.37
N ARG A 132 0.40 6.79 -17.51
CA ARG A 132 -0.80 6.02 -17.78
C ARG A 132 -0.44 4.53 -17.93
N PRO A 133 -1.10 3.62 -17.21
CA PRO A 133 -0.91 2.19 -17.40
C PRO A 133 -1.76 1.68 -18.56
N ASP A 134 -1.10 1.22 -19.63
CA ASP A 134 -1.77 0.77 -20.85
C ASP A 134 -1.76 -0.75 -21.00
N ALA A 135 -0.72 -1.42 -20.48
CA ALA A 135 -0.61 -2.87 -20.53
C ALA A 135 -0.02 -3.47 -19.25
N LEU A 136 -0.58 -4.61 -18.84
CA LEU A 136 -0.03 -5.50 -17.82
C LEU A 136 0.65 -6.70 -18.51
N VAL A 137 1.96 -6.85 -18.32
CA VAL A 137 2.77 -7.89 -18.98
C VAL A 137 3.30 -8.85 -17.93
N LYS A 138 3.23 -10.15 -18.21
CA LYS A 138 3.80 -11.19 -17.34
C LYS A 138 5.33 -11.18 -17.42
N VAL A 139 6.02 -11.31 -16.29
CA VAL A 139 7.48 -11.39 -16.23
C VAL A 139 7.87 -12.77 -15.69
N ASP A 140 7.82 -12.97 -14.37
CA ASP A 140 8.05 -14.29 -13.76
C ASP A 140 6.72 -15.03 -13.65
N SER A 141 6.25 -15.53 -14.79
CA SER A 141 4.89 -16.09 -14.92
C SER A 141 4.74 -17.54 -14.47
N VAL A 142 5.84 -18.29 -14.41
CA VAL A 142 5.89 -19.66 -13.93
C VAL A 142 7.11 -19.81 -13.03
N VAL A 143 6.89 -20.18 -11.77
CA VAL A 143 7.95 -20.39 -10.79
C VAL A 143 7.79 -21.74 -10.11
N THR A 144 8.89 -22.29 -9.58
CA THR A 144 8.87 -23.58 -8.88
C THR A 144 9.23 -23.39 -7.41
N LEU A 145 8.39 -23.91 -6.52
CA LEU A 145 8.63 -24.03 -5.08
C LEU A 145 8.96 -25.48 -4.74
N ARG A 146 10.14 -25.71 -4.17
CA ARG A 146 10.56 -27.02 -3.68
C ARG A 146 10.29 -27.13 -2.18
N LEU A 147 9.44 -28.07 -1.78
CA LEU A 147 9.16 -28.41 -0.39
C LEU A 147 10.04 -29.59 0.05
N SER A 148 10.75 -29.41 1.16
CA SER A 148 11.36 -30.50 1.93
C SER A 148 10.58 -30.71 3.23
N PHE A 149 10.35 -31.97 3.60
CA PHE A 149 9.63 -32.37 4.81
C PHE A 149 10.57 -32.79 5.94
N LEU A 150 11.73 -32.14 6.03
CA LEU A 150 12.60 -32.27 7.20
C LEU A 150 11.89 -31.67 8.43
N PRO A 151 12.19 -32.11 9.66
CA PRO A 151 11.52 -31.66 10.89
C PRO A 151 11.67 -30.17 11.25
N SER A 152 12.17 -29.31 10.35
CA SER A 152 12.30 -27.89 10.61
C SER A 152 10.99 -27.15 10.32
N ASP A 153 10.47 -26.52 11.37
CA ASP A 153 9.29 -25.66 11.38
C ASP A 153 9.51 -24.37 10.57
N SER A 154 9.52 -24.49 9.24
CA SER A 154 9.59 -23.34 8.35
C SER A 154 8.45 -23.41 7.33
N LEU A 155 7.71 -22.30 7.24
CA LEU A 155 6.74 -22.04 6.17
C LEU A 155 7.50 -21.51 4.94
N PRO A 156 7.71 -22.31 3.89
CA PRO A 156 8.47 -21.89 2.73
C PRO A 156 7.65 -20.97 1.81
N ASN A 157 8.37 -20.06 1.18
CA ASN A 157 7.85 -19.18 0.14
C ASN A 157 8.40 -19.61 -1.22
N SER A 158 7.58 -19.47 -2.26
CA SER A 158 8.04 -19.55 -3.65
C SER A 158 8.97 -18.38 -3.98
N PRO A 159 9.77 -18.50 -5.06
CA PRO A 159 10.18 -17.30 -5.79
C PRO A 159 8.96 -16.45 -6.14
N ALA A 160 9.15 -15.14 -6.27
CA ALA A 160 8.04 -14.25 -6.57
C ALA A 160 7.51 -14.48 -8.00
N VAL A 161 6.19 -14.54 -8.16
CA VAL A 161 5.56 -14.34 -9.47
C VAL A 161 5.38 -12.86 -9.70
N SER A 162 5.64 -12.39 -10.92
CA SER A 162 5.74 -10.95 -11.19
C SER A 162 5.08 -10.53 -12.49
N VAL A 163 4.60 -9.29 -12.48
CA VAL A 163 4.03 -8.59 -13.64
C VAL A 163 4.62 -7.20 -13.74
N ARG A 164 4.66 -6.65 -14.96
CA ARG A 164 5.13 -5.30 -15.24
C ARG A 164 4.02 -4.46 -15.86
N LEU A 165 3.82 -3.26 -15.34
CA LEU A 165 2.96 -2.26 -15.98
C LEU A 165 3.77 -1.40 -16.95
N ARG A 166 3.20 -1.19 -18.14
CA ARG A 166 3.81 -0.42 -19.23
C ARG A 166 2.87 0.67 -19.70
N HIS A 167 3.45 1.82 -19.99
CA HIS A 167 2.83 2.92 -20.71
C HIS A 167 3.28 2.82 -22.17
N ILE A 168 2.30 2.67 -23.07
CA ILE A 168 2.54 2.55 -24.51
C ILE A 168 2.55 3.98 -25.06
N THR A 169 3.59 4.32 -25.84
CA THR A 169 3.68 5.60 -26.53
C THR A 169 3.69 5.37 -28.04
N ASP A 170 3.03 6.23 -28.80
CA ASP A 170 2.90 6.12 -30.26
C ASP A 170 4.20 6.49 -31.02
N GLY A 171 5.36 6.51 -30.34
CA GLY A 171 6.63 7.03 -30.90
C GLY A 171 7.82 6.08 -30.74
N LEU A 172 8.89 6.35 -31.51
CA LEU A 172 10.15 5.58 -31.60
C LEU A 172 10.93 5.42 -30.28
N ALA A 173 10.50 6.08 -29.20
CA ALA A 173 11.15 6.08 -27.89
C ALA A 173 10.41 5.23 -26.86
N GLY A 174 10.06 3.99 -27.24
CA GLY A 174 9.86 2.84 -26.35
C GLY A 174 8.67 2.89 -25.37
N ASP A 175 8.12 1.72 -25.09
CA ASP A 175 7.28 1.51 -23.93
C ASP A 175 8.01 1.95 -22.65
N THR A 176 7.35 2.74 -21.81
CA THR A 176 7.92 3.24 -20.55
C THR A 176 7.30 2.54 -19.35
N VAL A 177 8.04 2.45 -18.25
CA VAL A 177 7.59 1.80 -17.02
C VAL A 177 6.57 2.66 -16.28
N VAL A 178 5.62 2.02 -15.57
CA VAL A 178 4.65 2.70 -14.71
C VAL A 178 4.93 2.35 -13.24
N PRO A 179 5.67 3.19 -12.51
CA PRO A 179 5.94 2.97 -11.10
C PRO A 179 4.79 3.44 -10.20
N HIS A 180 4.82 3.05 -8.93
CA HIS A 180 3.89 3.47 -7.89
C HIS A 180 2.41 3.19 -8.21
N TYR A 181 2.10 2.13 -8.96
CA TYR A 181 0.74 1.78 -9.35
C TYR A 181 0.29 0.50 -8.65
N GLU A 182 -0.94 0.48 -8.14
CA GLU A 182 -1.46 -0.69 -7.42
C GLU A 182 -1.77 -1.86 -8.36
N VAL A 183 -1.32 -3.06 -8.00
CA VAL A 183 -1.64 -4.33 -8.67
C VAL A 183 -2.18 -5.31 -7.64
N ARG A 184 -3.32 -5.93 -7.96
CA ARG A 184 -3.99 -6.90 -7.09
C ARG A 184 -3.70 -8.32 -7.54
N PHE A 185 -3.28 -9.16 -6.62
CA PHE A 185 -3.00 -10.57 -6.81
C PHE A 185 -4.04 -11.41 -6.06
N ARG A 186 -4.45 -12.52 -6.65
CA ARG A 186 -5.39 -13.45 -6.02
C ARG A 186 -5.05 -14.89 -6.40
N ILE A 187 -5.11 -15.80 -5.43
CA ILE A 187 -5.06 -17.23 -5.71
C ILE A 187 -6.43 -17.66 -6.26
N THR A 188 -6.44 -18.25 -7.45
CA THR A 188 -7.66 -18.77 -8.09
C THR A 188 -7.78 -20.28 -7.99
N SER A 189 -6.66 -21.00 -7.84
CA SER A 189 -6.64 -22.43 -7.56
C SER A 189 -5.38 -22.78 -6.74
N PRO A 190 -5.48 -23.61 -5.69
CA PRO A 190 -6.71 -24.10 -5.07
C PRO A 190 -7.53 -22.92 -4.50
N ALA A 191 -8.81 -23.13 -4.19
CA ALA A 191 -9.58 -22.11 -3.48
C ALA A 191 -8.92 -21.80 -2.13
N SER A 192 -8.30 -20.62 -2.01
CA SER A 192 -7.75 -20.13 -0.74
C SER A 192 -8.89 -19.42 -0.01
N ALA A 193 -9.29 -19.95 1.14
CA ALA A 193 -10.17 -19.23 2.05
C ALA A 193 -9.48 -17.96 2.52
N ALA A 194 -10.23 -16.86 2.65
CA ALA A 194 -9.71 -15.61 3.20
C ALA A 194 -9.37 -15.71 4.70
N THR A 195 -9.63 -16.85 5.33
CA THR A 195 -9.33 -17.18 6.73
C THR A 195 -8.06 -18.03 6.83
N ASP A 196 -7.49 -18.09 8.03
CA ASP A 196 -6.18 -18.69 8.34
C ASP A 196 -6.03 -20.21 8.05
N THR A 197 -7.05 -20.82 7.47
CA THR A 197 -7.17 -22.27 7.25
C THR A 197 -6.77 -22.72 5.85
N SER A 198 -6.46 -21.83 4.90
CA SER A 198 -5.92 -22.24 3.60
C SER A 198 -4.46 -22.66 3.71
N TYR A 199 -4.08 -23.78 3.07
CA TYR A 199 -2.68 -24.25 3.03
C TYR A 199 -1.78 -23.38 2.16
N VAL A 200 -2.34 -22.41 1.44
CA VAL A 200 -1.64 -21.46 0.58
C VAL A 200 -2.07 -20.04 0.92
N MET A 201 -1.15 -19.09 0.82
CA MET A 201 -1.45 -17.66 0.95
C MET A 201 -0.46 -16.84 0.12
N LEU A 202 -0.87 -15.64 -0.30
CA LEU A 202 0.04 -14.67 -0.93
C LEU A 202 0.74 -13.84 0.14
N THR A 203 2.04 -13.63 -0.01
CA THR A 203 2.84 -12.79 0.87
C THR A 203 3.63 -11.73 0.13
N GLY A 204 3.92 -10.63 0.82
CA GLY A 204 4.95 -9.67 0.41
C GLY A 204 6.35 -10.11 0.84
N GLY A 205 7.37 -9.33 0.48
CA GLY A 205 8.77 -9.58 0.87
C GLY A 205 9.04 -9.55 2.38
N ASP A 206 8.11 -9.02 3.17
CA ASP A 206 8.12 -9.04 4.64
C ASP A 206 7.50 -10.33 5.23
N ARG A 207 7.12 -11.28 4.38
CA ARG A 207 6.45 -12.55 4.72
C ARG A 207 5.09 -12.39 5.39
N ARG A 208 4.52 -11.18 5.40
CA ARG A 208 3.14 -10.95 5.83
C ARG A 208 2.20 -11.24 4.68
N ARG A 209 0.99 -11.70 5.02
CA ARG A 209 -0.05 -11.92 4.02
C ARG A 209 -0.38 -10.61 3.31
N SER A 210 -0.34 -10.65 1.98
CA SER A 210 -0.65 -9.48 1.15
C SER A 210 -1.13 -9.92 -0.23
N GLU A 211 -2.29 -9.40 -0.63
CA GLU A 211 -2.89 -9.61 -1.95
C GLU A 211 -2.69 -8.40 -2.87
N VAL A 212 -2.05 -7.34 -2.40
CA VAL A 212 -1.96 -6.06 -3.12
C VAL A 212 -0.53 -5.57 -3.11
N ASP A 213 0.07 -5.38 -4.27
CA ASP A 213 1.39 -4.76 -4.44
C ASP A 213 1.33 -3.40 -5.11
N THR A 214 2.42 -2.66 -5.02
CA THR A 214 2.60 -1.40 -5.75
C THR A 214 3.84 -1.52 -6.61
N THR A 215 3.73 -1.12 -7.89
CA THR A 215 4.85 -1.24 -8.81
C THR A 215 6.06 -0.43 -8.35
N ASP A 216 7.25 -1.01 -8.50
CA ASP A 216 8.52 -0.36 -8.19
C ASP A 216 8.97 0.61 -9.31
N ALA A 217 10.18 1.16 -9.18
CA ALA A 217 10.76 2.07 -10.18
C ALA A 217 10.91 1.46 -11.58
N SER A 218 10.92 0.13 -11.71
CA SER A 218 10.96 -0.62 -12.97
C SER A 218 9.56 -1.01 -13.48
N GLY A 219 8.52 -0.59 -12.79
CA GLY A 219 7.13 -0.93 -13.10
C GLY A 219 6.75 -2.36 -12.70
N LEU A 220 7.57 -3.05 -11.90
CA LEU A 220 7.31 -4.43 -11.46
C LEU A 220 6.48 -4.46 -10.19
N ALA A 221 5.48 -5.33 -10.18
CA ALA A 221 4.75 -5.76 -8.99
C ALA A 221 4.87 -7.28 -8.88
N SER A 222 5.02 -7.80 -7.66
CA SER A 222 5.29 -9.22 -7.47
C SER A 222 4.70 -9.76 -6.17
N ARG A 223 4.39 -11.06 -6.12
CA ARG A 223 3.96 -11.73 -4.89
C ARG A 223 4.60 -13.10 -4.76
N GLU A 224 4.87 -13.49 -3.53
CA GLU A 224 5.30 -14.85 -3.21
C GLU A 224 4.09 -15.68 -2.77
N VAL A 225 4.14 -16.98 -3.06
CA VAL A 225 3.17 -17.93 -2.52
C VAL A 225 3.82 -18.66 -1.36
N ARG A 226 3.20 -18.55 -0.19
CA ARG A 226 3.59 -19.26 1.01
C ARG A 226 2.73 -20.49 1.20
N VAL A 227 3.36 -21.63 1.46
CA VAL A 227 2.67 -22.92 1.65
C VAL A 227 2.81 -23.38 3.10
N ARG A 228 1.68 -23.73 3.74
CA ARG A 228 1.65 -24.41 5.04
C ARG A 228 1.93 -25.89 4.83
N ARG A 229 3.18 -26.30 5.06
CA ARG A 229 3.64 -27.68 4.83
C ARG A 229 2.76 -28.74 5.50
N ALA A 230 2.37 -28.52 6.75
CA ALA A 230 1.53 -29.47 7.52
C ALA A 230 0.15 -29.73 6.89
N LEU A 231 -0.35 -28.79 6.07
CA LEU A 231 -1.64 -28.89 5.40
C LEU A 231 -1.49 -29.17 3.89
N PHE A 232 -0.26 -29.34 3.40
CA PHE A 232 -0.03 -29.64 1.99
C PHE A 232 -0.54 -31.06 1.69
N PRO A 233 -1.36 -31.25 0.63
CA PRO A 233 -2.03 -32.52 0.35
C PRO A 233 -1.08 -33.57 -0.24
N LEU A 234 -0.12 -34.03 0.57
CA LEU A 234 0.84 -35.08 0.22
C LEU A 234 0.19 -36.41 -0.17
N ALA A 235 -1.05 -36.66 0.27
CA ALA A 235 -1.82 -37.85 -0.05
C ALA A 235 -2.12 -38.02 -1.56
N ARG A 236 -1.89 -36.98 -2.38
CA ARG A 236 -1.94 -37.08 -3.85
C ARG A 236 -0.71 -37.79 -4.46
N SER A 237 0.30 -38.13 -3.66
CA SER A 237 1.44 -38.94 -4.11
C SER A 237 1.11 -40.43 -4.02
N THR A 238 0.70 -41.03 -5.14
CA THR A 238 0.37 -42.46 -5.23
C THR A 238 1.61 -43.35 -5.44
N GLY A 239 2.82 -42.83 -5.23
CA GLY A 239 4.08 -43.55 -5.49
C GLY A 239 4.82 -44.04 -4.24
N PRO A 240 5.97 -44.72 -4.42
CA PRO A 240 6.84 -45.18 -3.33
C PRO A 240 7.26 -44.05 -2.38
N ALA A 241 7.89 -44.39 -1.25
CA ALA A 241 8.37 -43.42 -0.25
C ALA A 241 9.28 -42.30 -0.81
N ASP A 242 9.85 -42.49 -2.00
CA ASP A 242 10.69 -41.52 -2.74
C ASP A 242 9.95 -40.75 -3.86
N SER A 243 8.62 -40.85 -3.93
CA SER A 243 7.83 -40.17 -4.96
C SER A 243 7.78 -38.65 -4.73
N VAL A 244 7.88 -37.90 -5.84
CA VAL A 244 7.69 -36.45 -5.86
C VAL A 244 6.20 -36.15 -6.05
N ALA A 245 5.58 -35.52 -5.06
CA ALA A 245 4.24 -34.96 -5.20
C ALA A 245 4.32 -33.62 -5.94
N TYR A 246 3.41 -33.41 -6.89
CA TYR A 246 3.25 -32.17 -7.63
C TYR A 246 1.92 -31.53 -7.29
N ASP A 247 1.91 -30.21 -7.14
CA ASP A 247 0.70 -29.41 -7.07
C ASP A 247 0.89 -28.10 -7.84
N SER A 248 -0.20 -27.50 -8.27
CA SER A 248 -0.19 -26.26 -9.06
C SER A 248 -1.05 -25.20 -8.38
N ILE A 249 -0.45 -24.05 -8.09
CA ILE A 249 -1.15 -22.91 -7.53
C ILE A 249 -1.26 -21.85 -8.62
N HIS A 250 -2.49 -21.53 -9.01
CA HIS A 250 -2.81 -20.49 -9.99
C HIS A 250 -3.04 -19.17 -9.27
N VAL A 251 -2.35 -18.14 -9.74
CA VAL A 251 -2.45 -16.77 -9.24
C VAL A 251 -2.86 -15.88 -10.41
N GLU A 252 -3.80 -14.97 -10.18
CA GLU A 252 -4.13 -13.90 -11.10
C GLU A 252 -3.62 -12.57 -10.60
N ALA A 253 -3.03 -11.77 -11.49
CA ALA A 253 -2.75 -10.37 -11.25
C ALA A 253 -3.69 -9.46 -12.06
N ARG A 254 -4.21 -8.40 -11.45
CA ARG A 254 -5.15 -7.46 -12.07
C ARG A 254 -4.74 -6.03 -11.75
N ALA A 255 -4.82 -5.16 -12.75
CA ALA A 255 -4.73 -3.73 -12.59
C ALA A 255 -5.91 -3.05 -13.29
N TYR A 256 -6.39 -1.94 -12.72
CA TYR A 256 -7.55 -1.21 -13.21
C TYR A 256 -7.18 0.22 -13.58
N TYR A 257 -7.80 0.77 -14.61
CA TYR A 257 -7.70 2.18 -14.98
C TYR A 257 -9.04 2.64 -15.59
N ARG A 258 -9.53 3.81 -15.16
CA ARG A 258 -10.82 4.41 -15.61
C ARG A 258 -11.99 3.42 -15.61
N ASN A 259 -12.27 2.82 -14.45
CA ASN A 259 -13.37 1.86 -14.23
C ASN A 259 -13.28 0.57 -15.09
N GLY A 260 -12.14 0.29 -15.72
CA GLY A 260 -11.92 -0.88 -16.55
C GLY A 260 -10.63 -1.60 -16.17
N GLN A 261 -10.50 -2.85 -16.62
CA GLN A 261 -9.24 -3.58 -16.53
C GLN A 261 -8.28 -3.07 -17.62
N ILE A 262 -7.00 -2.93 -17.26
CA ILE A 262 -5.94 -2.61 -18.22
C ILE A 262 -5.72 -3.82 -19.13
N ALA A 263 -5.31 -3.59 -20.38
CA ALA A 263 -5.02 -4.67 -21.32
C ALA A 263 -4.01 -5.67 -20.73
N GLY A 264 -4.29 -6.97 -20.88
CA GLY A 264 -3.49 -8.05 -20.26
C GLY A 264 -3.91 -8.42 -18.83
N SER A 265 -4.88 -7.73 -18.22
CA SER A 265 -5.54 -8.15 -16.98
C SER A 265 -6.81 -8.99 -17.27
N PRO A 266 -7.09 -10.08 -16.52
CA PRO A 266 -6.21 -10.70 -15.53
C PRO A 266 -5.02 -11.41 -16.20
N ALA A 267 -3.83 -11.24 -15.61
CA ALA A 267 -2.64 -11.99 -15.99
C ALA A 267 -2.54 -13.27 -15.16
N SER A 268 -2.60 -14.44 -15.81
CA SER A 268 -2.45 -15.74 -15.15
C SER A 268 -0.98 -16.10 -14.91
N LEU A 269 -0.68 -16.45 -13.67
CA LEU A 269 0.64 -16.83 -13.16
C LEU A 269 0.53 -18.20 -12.48
N LEU A 270 1.62 -18.97 -12.49
CA LEU A 270 1.66 -20.34 -12.01
C LEU A 270 2.81 -20.56 -11.02
N VAL A 271 2.50 -21.12 -9.86
CA VAL A 271 3.49 -21.67 -8.94
C VAL A 271 3.37 -23.19 -8.95
N ILE A 272 4.40 -23.85 -9.45
CA ILE A 272 4.54 -25.31 -9.40
C ILE A 272 5.14 -25.66 -8.06
N VAL A 273 4.44 -26.46 -7.27
CA VAL A 273 4.93 -26.97 -6.00
C VAL A 273 5.41 -28.40 -6.20
N THR A 274 6.66 -28.66 -5.87
CA THR A 274 7.24 -30.01 -5.88
C THR A 274 7.62 -30.41 -4.46
N ALA A 275 7.11 -31.52 -4.00
CA ALA A 275 7.29 -32.02 -2.64
C ALA A 275 7.94 -33.41 -2.70
N ARG A 276 9.08 -33.60 -2.04
CA ARG A 276 9.65 -34.95 -1.87
C ARG A 276 9.16 -35.53 -0.56
N LYS A 277 8.47 -36.66 -0.63
CA LYS A 277 8.28 -37.50 0.55
C LYS A 277 9.65 -38.07 0.91
N THR A 278 10.09 -37.88 2.15
CA THR A 278 11.24 -38.60 2.69
C THR A 278 10.69 -39.82 3.41
N ALA A 279 11.31 -40.99 3.23
CA ALA A 279 11.08 -42.13 4.11
C ALA A 279 11.27 -41.65 5.56
N GLY A 280 10.27 -41.89 6.42
CA GLY A 280 10.43 -41.64 7.84
C GLY A 280 11.53 -42.54 8.43
N PRO A 281 12.06 -42.21 9.62
CA PRO A 281 12.81 -43.19 10.41
C PRO A 281 11.94 -44.41 10.74
#